data_AF-H2YZU4-F1
#
_entry.id   AF-H2YZU4-F1
#
_cell.length_a   1.000
_cell.length_b   1.000
_cell.length_c   1.000
_cell.angle_alpha   90.00
_cell.angle_beta   90.00
_cell.angle_gamma   90.00
#
_symmetry.space_group_name_H-M   'P 1'
#
loop_
_entity.id
_entity.type
_entity.pdbx_description
1 polymer ?
#
loop_
_entity_poly.entity_id
_entity_poly.type
_entity_poly.pdbx_seq_one_letter_code
_entity_poly.pdbx_strand_id
1 'polypeptide(L)'
;MKRQRKKTGPSPQLVFTDSIKSKEHNYVQTDIDMSLHAMEDGSYFIKVKSANWKKTRHVELSRDHLNLHISHQSCGKSKYSIVDIKKISEVRIGHQSPIWLSLGRHLPKVEQCFSLVIEGRESPLNFVAMTKESAELWTRGLQHLSANLENLDIKGKQLLWVWDCFKTADKDRNGKLTSKEIKRLLAKLNFDAREEYVERLLKETDDSGDNCLSFDEFSDFFKKISWRPEIERIYKTYCDADLKLQAKELARFLHHDQGMSDVSDETAISLVQSFEPDEKLRSSNVMSIYGFMYCFVVTTR
;
A
#
# COMPACT_ATOMS: atom_id res chain seq x y z
N MET A 1 -28.56 0.64 -29.35
CA MET A 1 -28.44 1.29 -28.02
C MET A 1 -27.02 1.12 -27.49
N LYS A 2 -26.19 2.17 -27.57
CA LYS A 2 -24.81 2.17 -27.06
C LYS A 2 -24.85 2.30 -25.53
N ARG A 3 -24.35 1.29 -24.80
CA ARG A 3 -24.18 1.36 -23.34
C ARG A 3 -23.06 2.35 -23.01
N GLN A 4 -23.42 3.47 -22.37
CA GLN A 4 -22.47 4.38 -21.75
C GLN A 4 -21.64 3.62 -20.71
N ARG A 5 -20.32 3.72 -20.80
CA ARG A 5 -19.40 3.30 -19.73
C ARG A 5 -19.80 4.09 -18.48
N LYS A 6 -20.12 3.39 -17.38
CA LYS A 6 -20.20 4.02 -16.05
C LYS A 6 -18.85 4.67 -15.80
N LYS A 7 -18.82 6.00 -15.75
CA LYS A 7 -17.68 6.75 -15.24
C LYS A 7 -17.47 6.28 -13.81
N THR A 8 -16.34 5.64 -13.56
CA THR A 8 -15.81 5.50 -12.20
C THR A 8 -15.77 6.91 -11.61
N GLY A 9 -16.26 7.06 -10.37
CA GLY A 9 -16.20 8.33 -9.65
C GLY A 9 -14.78 8.87 -9.59
N PRO A 10 -14.57 10.14 -9.20
CA PRO A 10 -13.25 10.72 -9.15
C PRO A 10 -12.36 9.85 -8.25
N SER A 11 -11.39 9.16 -8.86
CA SER A 11 -10.28 8.58 -8.11
C SER A 11 -9.53 9.76 -7.51
N PRO A 12 -9.25 9.77 -6.20
CA PRO A 12 -8.57 10.88 -5.56
C PRO A 12 -7.25 11.14 -6.30
N GLN A 13 -7.17 12.28 -6.99
CA GLN A 13 -5.89 12.86 -7.34
C GLN A 13 -5.35 13.44 -6.04
N LEU A 14 -4.80 12.65 -5.12
CA LEU A 14 -4.22 13.22 -3.91
C LEU A 14 -3.21 12.29 -3.22
N VAL A 15 -2.09 12.93 -2.89
CA VAL A 15 -1.05 12.68 -1.91
C VAL A 15 0.20 11.88 -2.25
N PHE A 16 0.17 10.85 -3.10
CA PHE A 16 1.44 10.16 -3.46
C PHE A 16 2.25 10.93 -4.50
N THR A 17 1.60 11.60 -5.45
CA THR A 17 2.27 12.31 -6.55
C THR A 17 3.15 13.48 -6.12
N ASP A 18 2.84 14.15 -5.00
CA ASP A 18 3.59 15.33 -4.56
C ASP A 18 4.75 14.99 -3.62
N SER A 19 4.68 13.86 -2.90
CA SER A 19 5.84 13.32 -2.17
C SER A 19 6.85 12.62 -3.08
N ILE A 20 6.45 12.26 -4.30
CA ILE A 20 7.31 11.65 -5.34
C ILE A 20 8.21 12.70 -6.04
N LYS A 21 7.93 13.99 -5.89
CA LYS A 21 8.74 15.07 -6.49
C LYS A 21 9.92 15.41 -5.59
N SER A 22 10.94 14.56 -5.55
CA SER A 22 12.24 14.97 -5.01
C SER A 22 12.85 16.06 -5.91
N LYS A 23 13.20 17.20 -5.32
CA LYS A 23 14.02 18.22 -5.97
C LYS A 23 15.43 17.66 -6.20
N GLU A 24 15.72 17.22 -7.41
CA GLU A 24 16.99 17.34 -8.16
C GLU A 24 17.05 16.30 -9.31
N HIS A 25 17.53 16.73 -10.49
CA HIS A 25 17.71 16.00 -11.77
C HIS A 25 16.52 15.96 -12.75
N ASN A 26 16.34 17.06 -13.50
CA ASN A 26 15.28 17.25 -14.52
C ASN A 26 15.17 16.15 -15.59
N TYR A 27 16.25 15.44 -15.92
CA TYR A 27 16.21 14.40 -16.97
C TYR A 27 15.62 13.08 -16.44
N VAL A 28 16.07 12.62 -15.26
CA VAL A 28 15.58 11.38 -14.64
C VAL A 28 14.11 11.49 -14.26
N GLN A 29 13.67 12.66 -13.77
CA GLN A 29 12.27 12.90 -13.46
C GLN A 29 11.36 12.77 -14.69
N THR A 30 11.80 13.30 -15.85
CA THR A 30 11.03 13.22 -17.10
C THR A 30 10.85 11.77 -17.55
N ASP A 31 11.88 10.95 -17.40
CA ASP A 31 11.85 9.52 -17.74
C ASP A 31 10.91 8.69 -16.86
N ILE A 32 10.79 9.06 -15.59
CA ILE A 32 9.84 8.45 -14.66
C ILE A 32 8.41 8.91 -14.96
N ASP A 33 8.20 10.21 -15.18
CA ASP A 33 6.87 10.76 -15.49
C ASP A 33 6.29 10.11 -16.76
N MET A 34 7.11 9.91 -17.80
CA MET A 34 6.72 9.16 -18.99
C MET A 34 6.31 7.72 -18.66
N SER A 35 7.04 7.07 -17.76
CA SER A 35 6.75 5.69 -17.34
C SER A 35 5.42 5.61 -16.59
N LEU A 36 5.21 6.49 -15.61
CA LEU A 36 3.97 6.54 -14.83
C LEU A 36 2.77 6.87 -15.71
N HIS A 37 2.91 7.84 -16.63
CA HIS A 37 1.82 8.19 -17.55
C HIS A 37 1.46 7.02 -18.47
N ALA A 38 2.44 6.33 -19.05
CA ALA A 38 2.20 5.14 -19.87
C ALA A 38 1.56 3.99 -19.07
N MET A 39 1.86 3.88 -17.78
CA MET A 39 1.27 2.88 -16.90
C MET A 39 -0.19 3.23 -16.54
N GLU A 40 -0.50 4.50 -16.29
CA GLU A 40 -1.85 5.01 -16.03
C GLU A 40 -2.76 4.95 -17.27
N ASP A 41 -2.23 5.24 -18.46
CA ASP A 41 -2.94 5.06 -19.73
C ASP A 41 -3.21 3.57 -20.01
N GLY A 42 -2.37 2.70 -19.45
CA GLY A 42 -2.47 1.26 -19.57
C GLY A 42 -1.79 0.71 -20.82
N SER A 43 -1.43 -0.56 -20.76
CA SER A 43 -0.76 -1.26 -21.85
C SER A 43 -1.23 -2.70 -21.96
N TYR A 44 -1.16 -3.25 -23.17
CA TYR A 44 -1.47 -4.66 -23.41
C TYR A 44 -0.22 -5.51 -23.26
N PHE A 45 -0.33 -6.60 -22.51
CA PHE A 45 0.73 -7.59 -22.32
C PHE A 45 0.21 -8.99 -22.58
N ILE A 46 1.07 -9.88 -23.06
CA ILE A 46 0.79 -11.32 -23.05
C ILE A 46 1.20 -11.84 -21.67
N LYS A 47 0.21 -12.21 -20.85
CA LYS A 47 0.46 -12.89 -19.59
C LYS A 47 0.75 -14.37 -19.85
N VAL A 48 1.89 -14.85 -19.35
CA VAL A 48 2.36 -16.23 -19.54
C VAL A 48 2.27 -16.99 -18.22
N LYS A 49 1.58 -18.13 -18.24
CA LYS A 49 1.51 -19.07 -17.09
C LYS A 49 2.10 -20.43 -17.41
N SER A 50 2.14 -20.83 -18.68
CA SER A 50 2.75 -22.07 -19.16
C SER A 50 2.97 -21.99 -20.66
N ALA A 51 3.61 -23.00 -21.24
CA ALA A 51 3.76 -23.13 -22.69
C ALA A 51 2.44 -22.99 -23.46
N ASN A 52 1.36 -23.54 -22.89
CA ASN A 52 0.03 -23.59 -23.49
C ASN A 52 -0.93 -22.51 -22.96
N TRP A 53 -0.57 -21.80 -21.89
CA TRP A 53 -1.40 -20.73 -21.34
C TRP A 53 -0.73 -19.38 -21.52
N LYS A 54 -1.20 -18.66 -22.54
CA LYS A 54 -0.80 -17.29 -22.89
C LYS A 54 -2.06 -16.50 -23.19
N LYS A 55 -2.25 -15.36 -22.52
CA LYS A 55 -3.44 -14.53 -22.73
C LYS A 55 -3.11 -13.05 -22.68
N THR A 56 -3.58 -12.31 -23.66
CA THR A 56 -3.50 -10.84 -23.70
C THR A 56 -4.32 -10.24 -22.56
N ARG A 57 -3.67 -9.42 -21.73
CA ARG A 57 -4.28 -8.62 -20.65
C ARG A 57 -4.01 -7.16 -20.90
N HIS A 58 -4.98 -6.33 -20.58
CA HIS A 58 -4.76 -4.91 -20.33
C HIS A 58 -4.27 -4.77 -18.89
N VAL A 59 -3.17 -4.08 -18.68
CA VAL A 59 -2.64 -3.76 -17.35
C VAL A 59 -2.58 -2.25 -17.24
N GLU A 60 -3.07 -1.73 -16.13
CA GLU A 60 -3.20 -0.29 -15.87
C GLU A 60 -2.82 0.00 -14.43
N LEU A 61 -2.07 1.07 -14.19
CA LEU A 61 -1.77 1.60 -12.86
C LEU A 61 -2.91 2.52 -12.43
N SER A 62 -3.41 2.34 -11.21
CA SER A 62 -4.37 3.27 -10.63
C SER A 62 -3.72 4.63 -10.37
N ARG A 63 -4.50 5.71 -10.44
CA ARG A 63 -4.03 7.09 -10.24
C ARG A 63 -3.42 7.37 -8.87
N ASP A 64 -3.74 6.55 -7.87
CA ASP A 64 -3.12 6.61 -6.55
C ASP A 64 -1.71 6.00 -6.52
N HIS A 65 -1.27 5.39 -7.62
CA HIS A 65 0.00 4.67 -7.81
C HIS A 65 0.21 3.47 -6.89
N LEU A 66 -0.86 2.94 -6.28
CA LEU A 66 -0.79 1.85 -5.32
C LEU A 66 -1.26 0.50 -5.87
N ASN A 67 -1.95 0.47 -7.02
CA ASN A 67 -2.54 -0.76 -7.53
C ASN A 67 -2.33 -0.94 -9.05
N LEU A 68 -2.06 -2.18 -9.46
CA LEU A 68 -2.20 -2.60 -10.85
C LEU A 68 -3.53 -3.30 -11.08
N HIS A 69 -4.28 -2.85 -12.07
CA HIS A 69 -5.48 -3.49 -12.58
C HIS A 69 -5.15 -4.35 -13.79
N ILE A 70 -5.21 -5.68 -13.63
CA ILE A 70 -4.95 -6.64 -14.71
C ILE A 70 -6.27 -7.22 -15.19
N SER A 71 -6.64 -6.93 -16.43
CA SER A 71 -7.90 -7.42 -17.01
C SER A 71 -7.92 -8.94 -17.16
N HIS A 72 -9.10 -9.53 -17.03
CA HIS A 72 -9.36 -10.92 -17.38
C HIS A 72 -10.82 -11.09 -17.81
N GLN A 73 -11.07 -12.10 -18.64
CA GLN A 73 -12.42 -12.46 -19.06
C GLN A 73 -12.95 -13.57 -18.17
N SER A 74 -14.13 -13.37 -17.58
CA SER A 74 -14.88 -14.38 -16.85
C SER A 74 -16.34 -14.36 -17.34
N CYS A 75 -16.78 -15.46 -17.94
CA CYS A 75 -18.16 -15.64 -18.43
C CYS A 75 -18.68 -14.46 -19.27
N GLY A 76 -17.88 -13.99 -20.24
CA GLY A 76 -18.24 -12.87 -21.12
C GLY A 76 -18.27 -11.48 -20.45
N LYS A 77 -17.98 -11.37 -19.15
CA LYS A 77 -17.83 -10.10 -18.43
C LYS A 77 -16.35 -9.76 -18.27
N SER A 78 -15.99 -8.53 -18.58
CA SER A 78 -14.67 -7.99 -18.25
C SER A 78 -14.58 -7.82 -16.72
N LYS A 79 -13.57 -8.43 -16.11
CA LYS A 79 -13.21 -8.29 -14.70
C LYS A 79 -11.74 -7.93 -14.58
N TYR A 80 -11.32 -7.46 -13.42
CA TYR A 80 -9.92 -7.14 -13.13
C TYR A 80 -9.46 -7.92 -11.90
N SER A 81 -8.20 -8.35 -11.92
CA SER A 81 -7.47 -8.70 -10.71
C SER A 81 -6.62 -7.51 -10.29
N ILE A 82 -6.59 -7.22 -8.99
CA ILE A 82 -5.82 -6.13 -8.42
C ILE A 82 -4.51 -6.70 -7.86
N VAL A 83 -3.39 -6.05 -8.16
CA VAL A 83 -2.09 -6.30 -7.51
C VAL A 83 -1.70 -5.04 -6.76
N ASP A 84 -1.50 -5.17 -5.46
CA ASP A 84 -0.98 -4.10 -4.61
C ASP A 84 0.51 -3.92 -4.91
N ILE A 85 0.92 -2.69 -5.26
CA ILE A 85 2.31 -2.36 -5.59
C ILE A 85 3.23 -2.68 -4.40
N LYS A 86 2.77 -2.48 -3.16
CA LYS A 86 3.55 -2.77 -1.94
C LYS A 86 3.93 -4.24 -1.82
N LYS A 87 3.18 -5.13 -2.46
CA LYS A 87 3.44 -6.58 -2.44
C LYS A 87 4.40 -7.02 -3.53
N ILE A 88 4.82 -6.13 -4.43
CA ILE A 88 5.82 -6.45 -5.45
C ILE A 88 7.19 -6.40 -4.78
N SER A 89 7.75 -7.57 -4.48
CA SER A 89 9.06 -7.69 -3.84
C SER A 89 10.21 -7.62 -4.83
N GLU A 90 9.96 -7.94 -6.10
CA GLU A 90 11.00 -7.96 -7.13
C GLU A 90 10.40 -7.78 -8.54
N VAL A 91 11.03 -6.94 -9.35
CA VAL A 91 10.78 -6.81 -10.78
C VAL A 91 11.93 -7.47 -11.53
N ARG A 92 11.66 -8.65 -12.10
CA ARG A 92 12.62 -9.44 -12.87
C ARG A 92 12.57 -9.05 -14.34
N ILE A 93 13.70 -8.67 -14.90
CA ILE A 93 13.81 -8.23 -16.30
C ILE A 93 14.29 -9.37 -17.17
N GLY A 94 13.70 -9.49 -18.37
CA GLY A 94 14.04 -10.52 -19.34
C GLY A 94 13.63 -11.92 -18.89
N HIS A 95 14.52 -12.89 -19.13
CA HIS A 95 14.24 -14.31 -18.91
C HIS A 95 14.58 -14.81 -17.49
N GLN A 96 14.56 -13.92 -16.49
CA GLN A 96 14.91 -14.24 -15.10
C GLN A 96 13.86 -15.07 -14.33
N SER A 97 12.69 -15.35 -14.90
CA SER A 97 11.69 -16.26 -14.32
C SER A 97 11.84 -17.70 -14.85
N PRO A 98 11.71 -18.75 -14.00
CA PRO A 98 11.85 -20.14 -14.45
C PRO A 98 10.92 -20.56 -15.59
N ILE A 99 9.79 -19.86 -15.75
CA ILE A 99 8.81 -20.16 -16.81
C ILE A 99 9.42 -20.07 -18.21
N TRP A 100 10.40 -19.19 -18.42
CA TRP A 100 10.94 -18.94 -19.75
C TRP A 100 11.71 -20.16 -20.28
N LEU A 101 12.43 -20.87 -19.40
CA LEU A 101 13.11 -22.13 -19.73
C LEU A 101 12.12 -23.18 -20.26
N SER A 102 10.90 -23.22 -19.73
CA SER A 102 9.87 -24.18 -20.14
C SER A 102 9.27 -23.93 -21.54
N LEU A 103 9.50 -22.75 -22.13
CA LEU A 103 8.96 -22.39 -23.45
C LEU A 103 9.80 -22.92 -24.62
N GLY A 104 11.02 -23.40 -24.36
CA GLY A 104 11.91 -24.00 -25.36
C GLY A 104 12.19 -23.08 -26.55
N ARG A 105 11.98 -23.57 -27.78
CA ARG A 105 12.33 -22.84 -29.02
C ARG A 105 11.43 -21.64 -29.35
N HIS A 106 10.32 -21.45 -28.64
CA HIS A 106 9.36 -20.36 -28.88
C HIS A 106 9.46 -19.25 -27.83
N LEU A 107 10.68 -18.91 -27.44
CA LEU A 107 10.96 -17.84 -26.49
C LEU A 107 10.64 -16.47 -27.10
N PRO A 108 9.87 -15.61 -26.40
CA PRO A 108 9.75 -14.21 -26.76
C PRO A 108 11.10 -13.50 -26.64
N LYS A 109 11.25 -12.35 -27.32
CA LYS A 109 12.45 -11.53 -27.22
C LYS A 109 12.70 -11.14 -25.76
N VAL A 110 13.93 -11.31 -25.29
CA VAL A 110 14.32 -11.05 -23.90
C VAL A 110 13.99 -9.62 -23.45
N GLU A 111 14.21 -8.64 -24.33
CA GLU A 111 13.93 -7.22 -24.09
C GLU A 111 12.44 -6.88 -23.93
N GLN A 112 11.53 -7.80 -24.26
CA GLN A 112 10.09 -7.63 -24.10
C GLN A 112 9.55 -8.35 -22.86
N CYS A 113 10.38 -9.13 -22.16
CA CYS A 113 9.96 -9.96 -21.04
C CYS A 113 10.21 -9.26 -19.71
N PHE A 114 9.26 -9.37 -18.79
CA PHE A 114 9.48 -9.07 -17.37
C PHE A 114 8.57 -9.92 -16.50
N SER A 115 8.90 -10.05 -15.21
CA SER A 115 8.12 -10.82 -14.25
C SER A 115 8.01 -10.09 -12.91
N LEU A 116 6.83 -10.15 -12.29
CA LEU A 116 6.57 -9.54 -10.99
C LEU A 116 6.53 -10.64 -9.94
N VAL A 117 7.49 -10.63 -9.02
CA VAL A 117 7.45 -11.47 -7.82
C VAL A 117 6.56 -10.76 -6.81
N ILE A 118 5.54 -11.45 -6.32
CA ILE A 118 4.53 -10.88 -5.45
C ILE A 118 4.48 -11.69 -4.16
N GLU A 119 4.54 -10.99 -3.04
CA GLU A 119 4.46 -11.58 -1.71
C GLU A 119 3.16 -12.34 -1.50
N GLY A 120 3.27 -13.52 -0.88
CA GLY A 120 2.16 -14.45 -0.67
C GLY A 120 1.71 -15.19 -1.94
N ARG A 121 2.44 -15.12 -3.06
CA ARG A 121 2.18 -15.94 -4.25
C ARG A 121 3.31 -16.93 -4.50
N GLU A 122 2.94 -18.16 -4.87
CA GLU A 122 3.91 -19.22 -5.21
C GLU A 122 4.68 -18.96 -6.51
N SER A 123 4.07 -18.25 -7.47
CA SER A 123 4.64 -18.04 -8.80
C SER A 123 4.58 -16.57 -9.23
N PRO A 124 5.64 -16.01 -9.86
CA PRO A 124 5.64 -14.67 -10.41
C PRO A 124 4.55 -14.47 -11.48
N LEU A 125 4.13 -13.22 -11.68
CA LEU A 125 3.35 -12.84 -12.85
C LEU A 125 4.29 -12.53 -14.01
N ASN A 126 4.28 -13.38 -15.04
CA ASN A 126 5.17 -13.24 -16.18
C ASN A 126 4.44 -12.55 -17.34
N PHE A 127 5.08 -11.53 -17.92
CA PHE A 127 4.54 -10.71 -18.99
C PHE A 127 5.50 -10.62 -20.17
N VAL A 128 4.93 -10.52 -21.36
CA VAL A 128 5.61 -10.13 -22.59
C VAL A 128 4.94 -8.86 -23.09
N ALA A 129 5.69 -7.78 -23.18
CA ALA A 129 5.27 -6.51 -23.75
C ALA A 129 5.15 -6.59 -25.28
N MET A 130 4.34 -5.70 -25.84
CA MET A 130 4.19 -5.63 -27.31
C MET A 130 5.45 -5.08 -27.99
N THR A 131 6.20 -4.23 -27.29
CA THR A 131 7.46 -3.63 -27.77
C THR A 131 8.49 -3.60 -26.64
N LYS A 132 9.77 -3.38 -26.99
CA LYS A 132 10.85 -3.22 -26.03
C LYS A 132 10.61 -1.99 -25.15
N GLU A 133 10.21 -0.89 -25.76
CA GLU A 133 9.98 0.39 -25.11
C GLU A 133 8.87 0.28 -24.05
N SER A 134 7.81 -0.47 -24.36
CA SER A 134 6.74 -0.75 -23.39
C SER A 134 7.23 -1.57 -22.19
N ALA A 135 8.13 -2.53 -22.39
CA ALA A 135 8.75 -3.27 -21.28
C ALA A 135 9.66 -2.36 -20.42
N GLU A 136 10.45 -1.50 -21.05
CA GLU A 136 11.36 -0.57 -20.37
C GLU A 136 10.61 0.47 -19.53
N LEU A 137 9.56 1.09 -20.07
CA LEU A 137 8.72 2.04 -19.33
C LEU A 137 8.08 1.37 -18.10
N TRP A 138 7.49 0.19 -18.28
CA TRP A 138 6.79 -0.50 -17.19
C TRP A 138 7.73 -1.03 -16.11
N THR A 139 8.88 -1.60 -16.49
CA THR A 139 9.85 -2.09 -15.49
C THR A 139 10.47 -0.94 -14.71
N ARG A 140 10.81 0.18 -15.37
CA ARG A 140 11.31 1.40 -14.73
C ARG A 140 10.29 2.00 -13.77
N GLY A 141 9.04 2.17 -14.22
CA GLY A 141 7.97 2.71 -13.38
C GLY A 141 7.68 1.85 -12.16
N LEU A 142 7.62 0.51 -12.32
CA LEU A 142 7.42 -0.40 -11.19
C LEU A 142 8.57 -0.37 -10.19
N GLN A 143 9.83 -0.36 -10.66
CA GLN A 143 11.00 -0.25 -9.79
C GLN A 143 11.00 1.07 -9.02
N HIS A 144 10.66 2.18 -9.69
CA HIS A 144 10.54 3.49 -9.05
C HIS A 144 9.45 3.50 -7.97
N LEU A 145 8.27 2.97 -8.26
CA LEU A 145 7.19 2.90 -7.28
C LEU A 145 7.56 2.04 -6.07
N SER A 146 8.17 0.86 -6.28
CA SER A 146 8.65 0.02 -5.18
C SER A 146 9.69 0.74 -4.32
N ALA A 147 10.70 1.36 -4.94
CA ALA A 147 11.74 2.09 -4.22
C ALA A 147 11.20 3.30 -3.44
N ASN A 148 10.23 4.03 -4.01
CA ASN A 148 9.64 5.18 -3.32
C ASN A 148 8.84 4.75 -2.08
N LEU A 149 8.09 3.64 -2.16
CA LEU A 149 7.33 3.12 -1.03
C LEU A 149 8.25 2.70 0.13
N GLU A 150 9.40 2.11 -0.18
CA GLU A 150 10.42 1.77 0.83
C GLU A 150 11.01 3.01 1.50
N ASN A 151 11.19 4.10 0.74
CA ASN A 151 11.83 5.33 1.19
C ASN A 151 10.87 6.41 1.71
N LEU A 152 9.58 6.09 1.93
CA LEU A 152 8.63 7.04 2.51
C LEU A 152 9.10 7.49 3.90
N ASP A 153 8.97 8.79 4.17
CA ASP A 153 9.14 9.36 5.51
C ASP A 153 8.00 8.93 6.45
N ILE A 154 8.05 9.31 7.72
CA ILE A 154 7.03 8.97 8.72
C ILE A 154 5.63 9.38 8.26
N LYS A 155 5.51 10.57 7.67
CA LYS A 155 4.22 11.13 7.25
C LYS A 155 3.66 10.37 6.06
N GLY A 156 4.49 10.05 5.08
CA GLY A 156 4.13 9.24 3.91
C GLY A 156 3.72 7.83 4.31
N LYS A 157 4.50 7.17 5.18
CA LYS A 157 4.13 5.87 5.74
C LYS A 157 2.81 5.97 6.52
N GLN A 158 2.56 7.08 7.23
CA GLN A 158 1.37 7.24 8.07
C GLN A 158 0.14 7.36 7.20
N LEU A 159 0.23 8.16 6.16
CA LEU A 159 -0.85 8.29 5.22
C LEU A 159 -1.14 6.99 4.47
N LEU A 160 -0.10 6.24 4.08
CA LEU A 160 -0.26 4.94 3.45
C LEU A 160 -1.01 3.95 4.34
N TRP A 161 -0.71 3.98 5.64
CA TRP A 161 -1.43 3.17 6.61
C TRP A 161 -2.88 3.63 6.83
N VAL A 162 -3.14 4.95 6.87
CA VAL A 162 -4.52 5.48 6.91
C VAL A 162 -5.31 5.06 5.68
N TRP A 163 -4.67 5.05 4.50
CA TRP A 163 -5.26 4.53 3.27
C TRP A 163 -5.58 3.04 3.38
N ASP A 164 -4.70 2.22 3.97
CA ASP A 164 -4.97 0.79 4.18
C ASP A 164 -6.14 0.54 5.15
N CYS A 165 -6.24 1.35 6.20
CA CYS A 165 -7.38 1.36 7.11
C CYS A 165 -8.68 1.68 6.35
N PHE A 166 -8.66 2.71 5.50
CA PHE A 166 -9.79 3.08 4.65
C PHE A 166 -10.20 1.93 3.73
N LYS A 167 -9.26 1.37 2.97
CA LYS A 167 -9.49 0.25 2.04
C LYS A 167 -9.99 -1.01 2.75
N THR A 168 -9.57 -1.23 3.98
CA THR A 168 -10.02 -2.36 4.80
C THR A 168 -11.46 -2.16 5.28
N ALA A 169 -11.84 -0.92 5.58
CA ALA A 169 -13.17 -0.54 6.02
C ALA A 169 -14.19 -0.50 4.88
N ASP A 170 -13.79 -0.03 3.69
CA ASP A 170 -14.62 0.10 2.48
C ASP A 170 -14.93 -1.29 1.88
N LYS A 171 -15.96 -1.95 2.39
CA LYS A 171 -16.30 -3.34 2.03
C LYS A 171 -16.95 -3.44 0.67
N ASP A 172 -17.78 -2.46 0.31
CA ASP A 172 -18.50 -2.45 -0.96
C ASP A 172 -17.67 -1.80 -2.09
N ARG A 173 -16.52 -1.19 -1.76
CA ARG A 173 -15.57 -0.56 -2.68
C ARG A 173 -16.19 0.62 -3.41
N ASN A 174 -17.08 1.34 -2.75
CA ASN A 174 -17.74 2.50 -3.32
C ASN A 174 -16.87 3.78 -3.22
N GLY A 175 -15.75 3.72 -2.49
CA GLY A 175 -14.82 4.84 -2.31
C GLY A 175 -15.22 5.82 -1.20
N LYS A 176 -16.16 5.45 -0.34
CA LYS A 176 -16.62 6.20 0.83
C LYS A 176 -16.89 5.25 2.00
N LEU A 177 -16.82 5.76 3.21
CA LEU A 177 -17.09 4.99 4.42
C LEU A 177 -18.33 5.51 5.13
N THR A 178 -19.28 4.61 5.36
CA THR A 178 -20.41 4.90 6.24
C THR A 178 -19.97 4.95 7.71
N SER A 179 -20.74 5.63 8.56
CA SER A 179 -20.52 5.62 10.02
C SER A 179 -20.39 4.19 10.58
N LYS A 180 -21.16 3.23 10.05
CA LYS A 180 -21.10 1.82 10.45
C LYS A 180 -19.78 1.14 10.04
N GLU A 181 -19.19 1.50 8.91
CA GLU A 181 -17.87 0.99 8.50
C GLU A 181 -16.77 1.57 9.38
N ILE A 182 -16.86 2.86 9.70
CA ILE A 182 -15.88 3.53 10.56
C ILE A 182 -15.95 2.98 11.98
N LYS A 183 -17.13 2.85 12.60
CA LYS A 183 -17.28 2.26 13.95
C LYS A 183 -16.70 0.83 14.01
N ARG A 184 -16.91 0.02 12.97
CA ARG A 184 -16.31 -1.32 12.87
C ARG A 184 -14.79 -1.29 12.72
N LEU A 185 -14.26 -0.35 11.94
CA LEU A 185 -12.82 -0.14 11.82
C LEU A 185 -12.24 0.23 13.19
N LEU A 186 -12.78 1.25 13.86
CA LEU A 186 -12.31 1.69 15.18
C LEU A 186 -12.28 0.55 16.20
N ALA A 187 -13.32 -0.27 16.25
CA ALA A 187 -13.34 -1.47 17.10
C ALA A 187 -12.21 -2.46 16.74
N LYS A 188 -11.90 -2.66 15.45
CA LYS A 188 -10.78 -3.50 15.01
C LYS A 188 -9.41 -2.89 15.36
N LEU A 189 -9.32 -1.56 15.36
CA LEU A 189 -8.11 -0.85 15.78
C LEU A 189 -7.99 -0.78 17.32
N ASN A 190 -8.90 -1.42 18.05
CA ASN A 190 -9.06 -1.34 19.51
C ASN A 190 -9.24 0.11 20.02
N PHE A 191 -9.71 1.03 19.18
CA PHE A 191 -9.92 2.41 19.57
C PHE A 191 -11.15 2.52 20.47
N ASP A 192 -10.91 2.71 21.76
CA ASP A 192 -11.94 2.88 22.79
C ASP A 192 -12.24 4.38 22.97
N ALA A 193 -13.31 4.84 22.32
CA ALA A 193 -13.80 6.20 22.49
C ALA A 193 -15.32 6.19 22.67
N ARG A 194 -15.79 7.16 23.45
CA ARG A 194 -17.22 7.40 23.65
C ARG A 194 -17.92 7.59 22.30
N GLU A 195 -19.06 6.94 22.12
CA GLU A 195 -19.80 6.97 20.86
C GLU A 195 -20.16 8.41 20.46
N GLU A 196 -20.50 9.27 21.43
CA GLU A 196 -20.80 10.68 21.18
C GLU A 196 -19.60 11.46 20.65
N TYR A 197 -18.38 11.10 21.10
CA TYR A 197 -17.15 11.72 20.60
C TYR A 197 -16.91 11.34 19.13
N VAL A 198 -17.06 10.06 18.80
CA VAL A 198 -16.91 9.55 17.43
C VAL A 198 -17.96 10.16 16.51
N GLU A 199 -19.23 10.21 16.93
CA GLU A 199 -20.31 10.78 16.13
C GLU A 199 -20.13 12.27 15.87
N ARG A 200 -19.66 13.02 16.87
CA ARG A 200 -19.31 14.43 16.69
C ARG A 200 -18.21 14.59 15.65
N LEU A 201 -17.13 13.81 15.76
CA LEU A 201 -16.03 13.87 14.80
C LEU A 201 -16.46 13.50 13.38
N LEU A 202 -17.29 12.46 13.22
CA LEU A 202 -17.85 12.10 11.91
C LEU A 202 -18.59 13.26 11.26
N LYS A 203 -19.43 13.97 12.04
CA LYS A 203 -20.16 15.15 11.54
C LYS A 203 -19.24 16.32 11.22
N GLU A 204 -18.20 16.53 12.02
CA GLU A 204 -17.24 17.63 11.80
C GLU A 204 -16.33 17.41 10.59
N THR A 205 -16.24 16.19 10.05
CA THR A 205 -15.36 15.86 8.92
C THR A 205 -16.14 15.41 7.68
N ASP A 206 -17.47 15.32 7.75
CA ASP A 206 -18.34 15.10 6.59
C ASP A 206 -18.63 16.46 5.92
N ASP A 207 -17.63 17.01 5.25
CA ASP A 207 -17.73 18.29 4.55
C ASP A 207 -18.73 18.21 3.38
N SER A 208 -18.88 17.03 2.78
CA SER A 208 -19.81 16.79 1.68
C SER A 208 -21.27 16.68 2.13
N GLY A 209 -21.53 16.40 3.42
CA GLY A 209 -22.86 16.26 4.01
C GLY A 209 -23.63 15.03 3.52
N ASP A 210 -22.94 14.02 2.98
CA ASP A 210 -23.57 12.82 2.42
C ASP A 210 -23.67 11.65 3.40
N ASN A 211 -23.32 11.91 4.67
CA ASN A 211 -23.27 10.96 5.78
C ASN A 211 -22.27 9.81 5.56
N CYS A 212 -21.32 9.99 4.64
CA CYS A 212 -20.20 9.11 4.41
C CYS A 212 -18.91 9.93 4.38
N LEU A 213 -17.77 9.31 4.70
CA LEU A 213 -16.48 9.96 4.53
C LEU A 213 -15.80 9.42 3.28
N SER A 214 -15.52 10.29 2.32
CA SER A 214 -14.49 10.05 1.30
C SER A 214 -13.12 9.84 1.96
N PHE A 215 -12.11 9.45 1.19
CA PHE A 215 -10.78 9.24 1.76
C PHE A 215 -10.19 10.52 2.39
N ASP A 216 -10.37 11.68 1.74
CA ASP A 216 -9.83 12.94 2.25
C ASP A 216 -10.49 13.30 3.60
N GLU A 217 -11.82 13.22 3.66
CA GLU A 217 -12.62 13.41 4.88
C GLU A 217 -12.25 12.40 5.97
N PHE A 218 -12.05 11.13 5.59
CA PHE A 218 -11.60 10.08 6.51
C PHE A 218 -10.18 10.32 7.01
N SER A 219 -9.28 10.83 6.17
CA SER A 219 -7.90 11.16 6.55
C SER A 219 -7.90 12.24 7.62
N ASP A 220 -8.74 13.26 7.49
CA ASP A 220 -8.89 14.31 8.49
C ASP A 220 -9.58 13.81 9.77
N PHE A 221 -10.60 12.96 9.64
CA PHE A 221 -11.16 12.23 10.76
C PHE A 221 -10.09 11.42 11.50
N PHE A 222 -9.25 10.69 10.76
CA PHE A 222 -8.20 9.85 11.31
C PHE A 222 -7.14 10.69 12.03
N LYS A 223 -6.73 11.83 11.47
CA LYS A 223 -5.84 12.79 12.15
C LYS A 223 -6.47 13.25 13.46
N LYS A 224 -7.75 13.62 13.49
CA LYS A 224 -8.40 14.08 14.73
C LYS A 224 -8.44 13.02 15.85
N ILE A 225 -8.56 11.73 15.50
CA ILE A 225 -8.58 10.64 16.50
C ILE A 225 -7.20 10.08 16.87
N SER A 226 -6.21 10.19 15.97
CA SER A 226 -4.91 9.52 16.11
C SER A 226 -3.73 10.47 16.30
N TRP A 227 -3.90 11.77 16.06
CA TRP A 227 -2.82 12.74 16.21
C TRP A 227 -2.49 12.97 17.70
N ARG A 228 -1.52 12.19 18.16
CA ARG A 228 -0.86 12.34 19.45
C ARG A 228 0.60 12.71 19.20
N PRO A 229 0.94 14.00 19.05
CA PRO A 229 2.31 14.43 18.79
C PRO A 229 3.28 13.99 19.89
N GLU A 230 2.77 13.75 21.10
CA GLU A 230 3.50 13.14 22.21
C GLU A 230 3.94 11.69 21.89
N ILE A 231 3.10 10.88 21.24
CA ILE A 231 3.42 9.49 20.87
C ILE A 231 4.48 9.47 19.77
N GLU A 232 4.37 10.35 18.77
CA GLU A 232 5.39 10.48 17.73
C GLU A 232 6.74 10.91 18.32
N ARG A 233 6.74 11.88 19.25
CA ARG A 233 7.96 12.34 19.92
C ARG A 233 8.62 11.23 20.74
N ILE A 234 7.82 10.46 21.49
CA ILE A 234 8.31 9.30 22.24
C ILE A 234 8.90 8.27 21.29
N TYR A 235 8.18 7.90 20.23
CA TYR A 235 8.67 6.93 19.24
C TYR A 235 10.03 7.35 18.66
N LYS A 236 10.16 8.61 18.24
CA LYS A 236 11.40 9.21 17.73
C LYS A 236 12.54 9.26 18.74
N THR A 237 12.24 9.21 20.03
CA THR A 237 13.26 9.21 21.10
C THR A 237 13.96 7.85 21.19
N TYR A 238 13.26 6.76 20.80
CA TYR A 238 13.73 5.40 20.98
C TYR A 238 14.11 4.67 19.68
N CYS A 239 13.51 5.04 18.54
CA CYS A 239 13.83 4.40 17.26
C CYS A 239 15.16 4.89 16.66
N ASP A 240 15.70 4.12 15.73
CA ASP A 240 16.86 4.52 14.93
C ASP A 240 16.51 5.56 13.82
N ALA A 241 17.51 5.97 13.04
CA ALA A 241 17.34 6.91 11.93
C ALA A 241 16.43 6.38 10.80
N ASP A 242 16.29 5.04 10.69
CA ASP A 242 15.38 4.38 9.76
C ASP A 242 13.94 4.32 10.30
N LEU A 243 13.70 4.83 11.51
CA LEU A 243 12.42 4.81 12.21
C LEU A 243 11.99 3.38 12.52
N LYS A 244 12.94 2.50 12.80
CA LYS A 244 12.70 1.13 13.25
C LYS A 244 12.93 1.07 14.75
N LEU A 245 11.90 0.66 15.49
CA LEU A 245 11.98 0.45 16.93
C LEU A 245 12.20 -1.03 17.20
N GLN A 246 13.41 -1.43 17.56
CA GLN A 246 13.73 -2.81 17.92
C GLN A 246 13.04 -3.18 19.25
N ALA A 247 12.75 -4.47 19.46
CA ALA A 247 12.14 -4.93 20.71
C ALA A 247 12.90 -4.47 21.96
N LYS A 248 14.24 -4.46 21.93
CA LYS A 248 15.08 -3.94 23.04
C LYS A 248 14.89 -2.44 23.31
N GLU A 249 14.61 -1.65 22.28
CA GLU A 249 14.33 -0.21 22.41
C GLU A 249 12.92 0.02 22.96
N LEU A 250 11.96 -0.80 22.52
CA LEU A 250 10.62 -0.82 23.09
C LEU A 250 10.65 -1.21 24.58
N ALA A 251 11.46 -2.20 24.98
CA ALA A 251 11.64 -2.58 26.38
C ALA A 251 12.16 -1.41 27.23
N ARG A 252 13.15 -0.65 26.70
CA ARG A 252 13.66 0.56 27.36
C ARG A 252 12.58 1.62 27.54
N PHE A 253 11.76 1.86 26.52
CA PHE A 253 10.61 2.76 26.63
C PHE A 253 9.63 2.33 27.72
N LEU A 254 9.24 1.05 27.75
CA LEU A 254 8.31 0.54 28.74
C LEU A 254 8.85 0.65 30.17
N HIS A 255 10.15 0.46 30.35
CA HIS A 255 10.79 0.63 31.64
C HIS A 255 10.85 2.10 32.08
N HIS A 256 11.37 2.99 31.22
CA HIS A 256 11.64 4.39 31.57
C HIS A 256 10.39 5.28 31.56
N ASP A 257 9.59 5.23 30.50
CA ASP A 257 8.47 6.15 30.29
C ASP A 257 7.13 5.59 30.75
N GLN A 258 6.98 4.25 30.81
CA GLN A 258 5.77 3.61 31.34
C GLN A 258 5.94 3.09 32.78
N GLY A 259 7.14 3.19 33.36
CA GLY A 259 7.41 2.83 34.76
C GLY A 259 7.27 1.34 35.08
N MET A 260 7.34 0.47 34.06
CA MET A 260 7.19 -0.98 34.26
C MET A 260 8.51 -1.59 34.77
N SER A 261 8.50 -2.11 36.00
CA SER A 261 9.71 -2.51 36.72
C SER A 261 10.35 -3.82 36.24
N ASP A 262 9.61 -4.67 35.53
CA ASP A 262 10.03 -6.04 35.14
C ASP A 262 9.79 -6.33 33.64
N VAL A 263 10.10 -5.36 32.77
CA VAL A 263 9.94 -5.55 31.33
C VAL A 263 11.11 -6.37 30.79
N SER A 264 10.80 -7.59 30.38
CA SER A 264 11.74 -8.46 29.67
C SER A 264 11.75 -8.15 28.16
N ASP A 265 12.80 -8.58 27.46
CA ASP A 265 12.84 -8.52 25.99
C ASP A 265 11.70 -9.35 25.39
N GLU A 266 11.30 -10.45 26.04
CA GLU A 266 10.17 -11.29 25.64
C GLU A 266 8.84 -10.53 25.71
N THR A 267 8.67 -9.65 26.70
CA THR A 267 7.49 -8.78 26.82
C THR A 267 7.41 -7.84 25.62
N ALA A 268 8.53 -7.18 25.29
CA ALA A 268 8.57 -6.28 24.14
C ALA A 268 8.35 -7.02 22.82
N ILE A 269 8.97 -8.19 22.63
CA ILE A 269 8.74 -9.06 21.47
C ILE A 269 7.26 -9.42 21.36
N SER A 270 6.60 -9.83 22.45
CA SER A 270 5.18 -10.17 22.43
C SER A 270 4.30 -8.99 21.99
N LEU A 271 4.65 -7.76 22.37
CA LEU A 271 3.95 -6.56 21.92
C LEU A 271 4.16 -6.31 20.43
N VAL A 272 5.39 -6.45 19.92
CA VAL A 272 5.66 -6.39 18.47
C VAL A 272 4.82 -7.44 17.73
N GLN A 273 4.82 -8.68 18.19
CA GLN A 273 4.05 -9.77 17.58
C GLN A 273 2.54 -9.50 17.55
N SER A 274 2.03 -8.81 18.58
CA SER A 274 0.60 -8.53 18.73
C SER A 274 0.13 -7.32 17.95
N PHE A 275 0.96 -6.28 17.86
CA PHE A 275 0.53 -4.96 17.38
C PHE A 275 1.19 -4.51 16.07
N GLU A 276 2.30 -5.10 15.65
CA GLU A 276 2.95 -4.70 14.39
C GLU A 276 2.14 -5.17 13.17
N PRO A 277 1.63 -4.25 12.33
CA PRO A 277 0.83 -4.62 11.17
C PRO A 277 1.67 -5.21 10.02
N ASP A 278 2.95 -4.83 9.89
CA ASP A 278 3.82 -5.34 8.83
C ASP A 278 4.42 -6.71 9.21
N GLU A 279 4.16 -7.74 8.41
CA GLU A 279 4.57 -9.11 8.70
C GLU A 279 6.09 -9.30 8.69
N LYS A 280 6.83 -8.55 7.87
CA LYS A 280 8.31 -8.65 7.81
C LYS A 280 8.94 -8.00 9.03
N LEU A 281 8.46 -6.82 9.41
CA LEU A 281 8.92 -6.13 10.62
C LEU A 281 8.58 -6.96 11.86
N ARG A 282 7.36 -7.48 11.92
CA ARG A 282 6.91 -8.40 12.96
C ARG A 282 7.81 -9.64 13.06
N SER A 283 8.11 -10.29 11.94
CA SER A 283 9.00 -11.47 11.92
C SER A 283 10.43 -11.15 12.36
N SER A 284 10.85 -9.89 12.23
CA SER A 284 12.18 -9.40 12.61
C SER A 284 12.19 -8.76 14.01
N ASN A 285 11.10 -8.83 14.78
CA ASN A 285 10.93 -8.19 16.09
C ASN A 285 11.20 -6.67 16.07
N VAL A 286 10.81 -6.03 14.98
CA VAL A 286 10.85 -4.57 14.80
C VAL A 286 9.43 -4.03 14.82
N MET A 287 9.21 -2.98 15.59
CA MET A 287 7.98 -2.22 15.64
C MET A 287 8.12 -0.96 14.79
N SER A 288 7.12 -0.69 13.96
CA SER A 288 6.93 0.57 13.26
C SER A 288 6.18 1.57 14.15
N ILE A 289 6.13 2.84 13.74
CA ILE A 289 5.31 3.84 14.42
C ILE A 289 3.83 3.41 14.45
N TYR A 290 3.36 2.60 13.50
CA TYR A 290 1.99 2.08 13.51
C TYR A 290 1.80 1.02 14.57
N GLY A 291 2.70 0.05 14.67
CA GLY A 291 2.65 -0.94 15.75
C GLY A 291 2.71 -0.26 17.12
N PHE A 292 3.54 0.77 17.24
CA PHE A 292 3.65 1.58 18.45
C PHE A 292 2.35 2.34 18.75
N MET A 293 1.79 3.04 17.75
CA MET A 293 0.49 3.70 17.89
C MET A 293 -0.59 2.69 18.24
N TYR A 294 -0.72 1.55 17.57
CA TYR A 294 -1.69 0.52 17.93
C TYR A 294 -1.56 0.05 19.37
N CYS A 295 -0.32 -0.16 19.83
CA CYS A 295 -0.04 -0.60 21.19
C CYS A 295 -0.41 0.46 22.23
N PHE A 296 -0.17 1.75 21.95
CA PHE A 296 -0.23 2.83 22.95
C PHE A 296 -1.29 3.91 22.68
N VAL A 297 -2.13 3.76 21.66
CA VAL A 297 -3.31 4.61 21.42
C VAL A 297 -4.36 4.42 22.52
N VAL A 298 -4.26 3.38 23.37
CA VAL A 298 -5.33 2.97 24.30
C VAL A 298 -4.86 2.70 25.74
N THR A 299 -3.56 2.70 26.06
CA THR A 299 -3.10 2.21 27.37
C THR A 299 -3.04 3.24 28.51
N THR A 300 -3.40 4.50 28.29
CA THR A 300 -3.61 5.42 29.43
C THR A 300 -5.04 5.23 29.96
N ARG A 301 -5.24 4.18 30.74
CA ARG A 301 -6.27 4.15 31.80
C ARG A 301 -5.70 4.79 33.06
#